data_AF-A0A425CRV3-F1
#
_entry.id   AF-A0A425CRV3-F1
#
_cell.length_a   1.000
_cell.length_b   1.000
_cell.length_c   1.000
_cell.angle_alpha   90.00
_cell.angle_beta   90.00
_cell.angle_gamma   90.00
#
_symmetry.space_group_name_H-M   'P 1'
#
loop_
_entity.id
_entity.type
_entity.pdbx_description
1 polymer ?
#
loop_
_entity_poly.entity_id
_entity_poly.type
_entity_poly.pdbx_seq_one_letter_code
_entity_poly.pdbx_strand_id
1 'polypeptide(L)'
;MNTWADLAKDLRDNRRFRLTKDGAACKSRFENLIKAHCGDSLAAMRRSGTDEEFGERDQLLEDISSQMEDHRVLKEVGRAVDAKKKNGIEKSGVIMRQLAMETLDDDDVGSVPRRSTPKKRDRVDLFFEKITKSVA
;
A
#
# COMPACT_ATOMS: atom_id res chain seq x y z
N MET A 1 -19.72 7.02 -9.23
CA MET A 1 -19.19 8.40 -9.31
C MET A 1 -18.30 8.50 -10.54
N ASN A 2 -18.63 9.36 -11.49
CA ASN A 2 -17.80 9.60 -12.66
C ASN A 2 -17.09 10.94 -12.45
N THR A 3 -16.03 10.92 -11.63
CA THR A 3 -15.38 12.11 -11.04
C THR A 3 -15.05 13.20 -12.05
N TRP A 4 -14.64 12.83 -13.27
CA TRP A 4 -14.35 13.79 -14.34
C TRP A 4 -15.59 14.43 -14.95
N ALA A 5 -16.72 13.71 -15.02
CA ALA A 5 -17.98 14.28 -15.48
C ALA A 5 -18.55 15.27 -14.46
N ASP A 6 -18.38 14.98 -13.16
CA ASP A 6 -18.75 15.88 -12.08
C ASP A 6 -17.89 17.16 -12.12
N LEU A 7 -16.56 17.03 -12.26
CA LEU A 7 -15.66 18.17 -12.46
C LEU A 7 -16.03 19.00 -13.69
N ALA A 8 -16.36 18.35 -14.80
CA ALA A 8 -16.77 19.05 -16.03
C ALA A 8 -18.08 19.83 -15.85
N LYS A 9 -18.98 19.34 -14.99
CA LYS A 9 -20.20 20.05 -14.61
C LYS A 9 -19.87 21.27 -13.74
N ASP A 10 -19.05 21.11 -12.71
CA ASP A 10 -18.65 22.21 -11.82
C ASP A 10 -17.93 23.33 -12.58
N LEU A 11 -17.06 22.95 -13.53
CA LEU A 11 -16.40 23.91 -14.42
C LEU A 11 -17.39 24.64 -15.33
N ARG A 12 -18.45 23.98 -15.79
CA ARG A 12 -19.49 24.60 -16.62
C ARG A 12 -20.35 25.58 -15.81
N ASP A 13 -20.63 25.24 -14.55
CA ASP A 13 -21.44 26.05 -13.65
C ASP A 13 -20.65 27.29 -13.14
N ASN A 14 -19.32 27.23 -13.19
CA ASN A 14 -18.46 28.35 -12.83
C ASN A 14 -18.46 29.45 -13.91
N ARG A 15 -19.13 30.57 -13.62
CA ARG A 15 -19.23 31.74 -14.53
C ARG A 15 -17.89 32.36 -14.96
N ARG A 16 -16.81 32.17 -14.18
CA ARG A 16 -15.47 32.65 -14.55
C ARG A 16 -14.81 31.73 -15.57
N PHE A 17 -15.23 30.47 -15.63
CA PHE A 17 -14.71 29.48 -16.54
C PHE A 17 -15.53 29.47 -17.84
N ARG A 18 -15.06 30.23 -18.84
CA ARG A 18 -15.80 30.48 -20.09
C ARG A 18 -15.72 29.35 -21.12
N LEU A 19 -15.22 28.17 -20.73
CA LEU A 19 -15.03 27.04 -21.63
C LEU A 19 -15.96 25.90 -21.25
N THR A 20 -16.68 25.37 -22.23
CA THR A 20 -17.43 24.12 -22.04
C THR A 20 -16.52 22.95 -22.40
N LYS A 21 -16.33 22.04 -21.44
CA LYS A 21 -15.55 20.81 -21.60
C LYS A 21 -16.37 19.61 -21.13
N ASP A 22 -16.05 18.45 -21.67
CA ASP A 22 -16.53 17.16 -21.17
C ASP A 22 -15.49 16.55 -20.23
N GLY A 23 -15.89 15.49 -19.51
CA GLY A 23 -15.00 14.86 -18.53
C GLY A 23 -13.71 14.30 -19.15
N ALA A 24 -13.79 13.78 -20.38
CA ALA A 24 -12.64 13.27 -21.11
C ALA A 24 -11.62 14.39 -21.41
N ALA A 25 -12.08 15.54 -21.91
CA ALA A 25 -11.21 16.69 -22.16
C ALA A 25 -10.60 17.26 -20.87
N CYS A 26 -11.36 17.29 -19.76
CA CYS A 26 -10.84 17.69 -18.45
C CYS A 26 -9.71 16.77 -17.99
N LYS A 27 -9.92 15.45 -18.09
CA LYS A 27 -8.89 14.44 -17.75
C LYS A 27 -7.64 14.61 -18.61
N SER A 28 -7.77 14.64 -19.93
CA SER A 28 -6.61 14.79 -20.82
C SER A 28 -5.88 16.10 -20.60
N ARG A 29 -6.59 17.19 -20.30
CA ARG A 29 -5.96 18.47 -19.98
C ARG A 29 -5.16 18.39 -18.67
N PHE A 30 -5.73 17.78 -17.64
CA PHE A 30 -5.05 17.56 -16.37
C PHE A 30 -3.76 16.73 -16.55
N GLU A 31 -3.85 15.59 -17.25
CA GLU A 31 -2.69 14.73 -17.53
C GLU A 31 -1.58 15.48 -18.27
N ASN A 32 -1.94 16.30 -19.26
CA ASN A 32 -0.97 17.12 -19.98
C ASN A 32 -0.31 18.19 -19.10
N LEU A 33 -1.07 18.82 -18.20
CA LEU A 33 -0.54 19.83 -17.26
C LEU A 33 0.46 19.21 -16.28
N ILE A 34 0.12 18.08 -15.66
CA ILE A 34 1.01 17.38 -14.74
C ILE A 34 2.27 16.89 -15.47
N LYS A 35 2.11 16.30 -16.67
CA LYS A 35 3.25 15.82 -17.46
C LYS A 35 4.22 16.94 -17.83
N ALA A 36 3.69 18.10 -18.27
CA ALA A 36 4.50 19.26 -18.56
C ALA A 36 5.22 19.76 -17.31
N HIS A 37 4.50 19.92 -16.20
CA HIS A 37 5.05 20.37 -14.92
C HIS A 37 6.18 19.46 -14.40
N CYS A 38 5.98 18.13 -14.35
CA CYS A 38 7.03 17.22 -13.92
C CYS A 38 8.26 17.25 -14.85
N GLY A 39 8.05 17.46 -16.16
CA GLY A 39 9.15 17.63 -17.12
C GLY A 39 9.92 18.94 -16.92
N ASP A 40 9.20 20.03 -16.69
CA ASP A 40 9.75 21.37 -16.50
C ASP A 40 10.43 21.52 -15.12
N SER A 41 9.87 20.98 -14.03
CA SER A 41 10.52 20.92 -12.71
C SER A 41 11.85 20.18 -12.78
N LEU A 42 11.94 19.08 -13.53
CA LEU A 42 13.20 18.35 -13.74
C LEU A 42 14.22 19.17 -14.56
N ALA A 43 13.75 20.08 -15.40
CA ALA A 43 14.60 20.96 -16.20
C ALA A 43 15.04 22.22 -15.41
N ALA A 44 14.16 22.77 -14.57
CA ALA A 44 14.43 23.90 -13.66
C ALA A 44 15.39 23.50 -12.54
N MET A 45 15.17 22.35 -11.89
CA MET A 45 16.06 21.79 -10.85
C MET A 45 17.49 21.51 -11.37
N ARG A 46 17.65 21.30 -12.69
CA ARG A 46 18.96 21.18 -13.34
C ARG A 46 19.63 22.50 -13.68
N ARG A 47 18.89 23.61 -13.72
CA ARG A 47 19.37 24.91 -14.20
C ARG A 47 19.55 25.95 -13.10
N SER A 48 18.78 25.91 -12.01
CA SER A 48 18.65 27.08 -11.15
C SER A 48 19.41 27.00 -9.83
N GLY A 49 20.29 27.98 -9.64
CA GLY A 49 20.81 28.45 -8.36
C GLY A 49 20.27 29.83 -7.97
N THR A 50 19.07 30.20 -8.43
CA THR A 50 18.39 31.49 -8.12
C THR A 50 16.87 31.38 -8.08
N ASP A 51 16.25 32.23 -7.26
CA ASP A 51 14.82 32.24 -6.95
C ASP A 51 13.97 32.57 -8.20
N GLU A 52 13.32 31.56 -8.79
CA GLU A 52 12.36 31.75 -9.88
C GLU A 52 10.98 31.96 -9.26
N GLU A 53 10.31 33.06 -9.59
CA GLU A 53 8.94 33.36 -9.15
C GLU A 53 7.99 32.23 -9.59
N PHE A 54 7.61 31.36 -8.65
CA PHE A 54 6.59 30.35 -8.86
C PHE A 54 5.23 31.03 -9.06
N GLY A 55 4.66 30.90 -10.27
CA GLY A 55 3.28 31.31 -10.50
C GLY A 55 2.31 30.43 -9.69
N GLU A 56 1.16 30.98 -9.28
CA GLU A 56 0.10 30.26 -8.55
C GLU A 56 -0.24 28.89 -9.18
N ARG A 57 -0.23 28.83 -10.52
CA ARG A 57 -0.45 27.58 -11.27
C ARG A 57 0.59 26.50 -10.92
N ASP A 58 1.86 26.85 -10.87
CA ASP A 58 2.94 25.87 -10.67
C ASP A 58 2.96 25.38 -9.23
N GLN A 59 2.70 26.28 -8.28
CA GLN A 59 2.51 25.90 -6.88
C GLN A 59 1.33 24.92 -6.69
N LEU A 60 0.18 25.20 -7.32
CA LEU A 60 -0.96 24.28 -7.28
C LEU A 60 -0.65 22.94 -7.93
N LEU A 61 0.14 22.91 -9.02
CA LEU A 61 0.51 21.67 -9.69
C LEU A 61 1.52 20.86 -8.86
N GLU A 62 2.45 21.51 -8.16
CA GLU A 62 3.37 20.86 -7.22
C GLU A 62 2.60 20.27 -6.02
N ASP A 63 1.67 21.04 -5.42
CA ASP A 63 0.84 20.56 -4.31
C ASP A 63 0.01 19.33 -4.72
N ILE A 64 -0.62 19.37 -5.89
CA ILE A 64 -1.40 18.24 -6.41
C ILE A 64 -0.48 17.04 -6.68
N SER A 65 0.70 17.26 -7.27
CA SER A 65 1.68 16.20 -7.55
C SER A 65 2.16 15.53 -6.26
N SER A 66 2.45 16.32 -5.24
CA SER A 66 2.85 15.84 -3.91
C SER A 66 1.75 14.97 -3.27
N GLN A 67 0.49 15.43 -3.29
CA GLN A 67 -0.63 14.64 -2.79
C GLN A 67 -0.83 13.32 -3.55
N MET A 68 -0.61 13.32 -4.87
CA MET A 68 -0.67 12.10 -5.68
C MET A 68 0.40 11.09 -5.27
N GLU A 69 1.61 11.56 -4.98
CA GLU A 69 2.72 10.71 -4.56
C GLU A 69 2.50 10.17 -3.14
N ASP A 70 2.06 11.01 -2.20
CA ASP A 70 1.71 10.58 -0.84
C ASP A 70 0.66 9.46 -0.85
N HIS A 71 -0.39 9.62 -1.67
CA HIS A 71 -1.41 8.60 -1.82
C HIS A 71 -0.84 7.30 -2.45
N ARG A 72 0.12 7.41 -3.38
CA ARG A 72 0.81 6.25 -3.97
C ARG A 72 1.60 5.49 -2.90
N VAL A 73 2.37 6.20 -2.07
CA VAL A 73 3.16 5.63 -0.97
C VAL A 73 2.26 4.96 0.06
N LEU A 74 1.20 5.65 0.51
CA LEU A 74 0.24 5.08 1.46
C LEU A 74 -0.38 3.77 0.95
N LYS A 75 -0.74 3.72 -0.34
CA LYS A 75 -1.30 2.51 -0.96
C LYS A 75 -0.26 1.39 -1.05
N GLU A 76 1.00 1.72 -1.31
CA GLU A 76 2.09 0.74 -1.33
C GLU A 76 2.37 0.17 0.07
N VAL A 77 2.44 1.03 1.09
CA VAL A 77 2.58 0.62 2.49
C VAL A 77 1.43 -0.29 2.91
N GLY A 78 0.18 0.07 2.59
CA GLY A 78 -0.98 -0.77 2.86
C GLY A 78 -0.86 -2.17 2.25
N ARG A 79 -0.47 -2.25 0.97
CA ARG A 79 -0.24 -3.54 0.29
C ARG A 79 0.90 -4.35 0.92
N ALA A 80 1.99 -3.69 1.32
CA ALA A 80 3.10 -4.36 1.99
C ALA A 80 2.69 -4.94 3.35
N VAL A 81 1.87 -4.21 4.11
CA VAL A 81 1.30 -4.67 5.39
C VAL A 81 0.38 -5.87 5.17
N ASP A 82 -0.52 -5.81 4.19
CA ASP A 82 -1.41 -6.92 3.85
C ASP A 82 -0.65 -8.16 3.40
N ALA A 83 0.39 -7.98 2.57
CA ALA A 83 1.27 -9.06 2.14
C ALA A 83 2.01 -9.70 3.33
N LYS A 84 2.55 -8.87 4.24
CA LYS A 84 3.23 -9.35 5.45
C LYS A 84 2.28 -10.13 6.37
N LYS A 85 1.04 -9.65 6.52
CA LYS A 85 0.00 -10.34 7.29
C LYS A 85 -0.35 -11.69 6.68
N LYS A 86 -0.58 -11.75 5.36
CA LYS A 86 -0.88 -13.00 4.64
C LYS A 86 0.26 -14.02 4.80
N ASN A 87 1.50 -13.59 4.61
CA ASN A 87 2.68 -14.44 4.79
C ASN A 87 2.80 -14.95 6.24
N GLY A 88 2.54 -14.10 7.24
CA GLY A 88 2.51 -14.51 8.64
C GLY A 88 1.46 -15.59 8.94
N ILE A 89 0.25 -15.45 8.38
CA ILE A 89 -0.82 -16.45 8.50
C ILE A 89 -0.42 -17.78 7.82
N GLU A 90 0.17 -17.72 6.63
CA GLU A 90 0.63 -18.92 5.93
C GLU A 90 1.74 -19.65 6.71
N LYS A 91 2.76 -18.92 7.17
CA LYS A 91 3.88 -19.47 7.97
C LYS A 91 3.39 -20.11 9.28
N SER A 92 2.57 -19.39 10.04
CA SER A 92 1.99 -19.92 11.28
C SER A 92 1.10 -21.14 11.03
N GLY A 93 0.34 -21.16 9.93
CA GLY A 93 -0.46 -22.33 9.53
C GLY A 93 0.38 -23.56 9.19
N VAL A 94 1.55 -23.39 8.53
CA VAL A 94 2.49 -24.49 8.27
C VAL A 94 3.02 -25.08 9.58
N ILE A 95 3.43 -24.23 10.52
CA ILE A 95 3.94 -24.65 11.83
C ILE A 95 2.86 -25.41 12.62
N MET A 96 1.61 -24.93 12.62
CA MET A 96 0.48 -25.63 13.27
C MET A 96 0.28 -27.03 12.70
N ARG A 97 0.33 -27.20 11.38
CA ARG A 97 0.19 -28.51 10.74
C ARG A 97 1.35 -29.44 11.09
N GLN A 98 2.58 -28.95 11.07
CA GLN A 98 3.76 -29.73 11.47
C GLN A 98 3.66 -30.21 12.93
N LEU A 99 3.32 -29.31 13.85
CA LEU A 99 3.14 -29.65 15.27
C LEU A 99 1.97 -30.63 15.51
N ALA A 100 0.97 -30.64 14.65
CA ALA A 100 -0.13 -31.61 14.73
C ALA A 100 0.27 -33.00 14.19
N MET A 101 1.05 -33.06 13.11
CA MET A 101 1.56 -34.33 12.55
C MET A 101 2.58 -34.99 13.48
N GLU A 102 3.50 -34.22 14.06
CA GLU A 102 4.48 -34.71 15.05
C GLU A 102 3.78 -35.42 16.22
N THR A 103 2.60 -34.93 16.65
CA THR A 103 1.84 -35.60 17.70
C THR A 103 1.12 -36.88 17.28
N LEU A 104 0.84 -37.10 15.99
CA LEU A 104 0.23 -38.35 15.53
C LEU A 104 1.28 -39.46 15.38
N ASP A 105 2.50 -39.09 14.96
CA ASP A 105 3.62 -40.04 14.84
C ASP A 105 4.09 -40.58 16.20
N ASP A 106 3.93 -39.79 17.27
CA ASP A 106 4.20 -40.23 18.66
C ASP A 106 3.18 -41.26 19.19
N ASP A 107 1.97 -41.33 18.61
CA ASP A 107 0.88 -42.21 19.06
C ASP A 107 0.83 -43.58 18.33
N ASP A 108 1.62 -43.80 17.26
CA ASP A 108 1.61 -45.04 16.44
C ASP A 108 2.73 -46.06 16.80
N VAL A 109 3.66 -45.71 17.71
CA VAL A 109 4.73 -46.63 18.15
C VAL A 109 4.35 -47.29 19.49
N GLY A 110 4.10 -48.60 19.44
CA GLY A 110 3.63 -49.40 20.57
C GLY A 110 4.42 -49.28 21.89
N SER A 111 3.64 -49.25 22.99
CA SER A 111 3.98 -49.68 24.37
C SER A 111 5.32 -49.27 25.00
N VAL A 112 5.44 -48.07 25.60
CA VAL A 112 6.23 -47.81 26.85
C VAL A 112 5.74 -46.52 27.57
N PRO A 113 6.08 -46.24 28.86
CA PRO A 113 5.23 -45.45 29.76
C PRO A 113 5.24 -43.97 29.38
N ARG A 114 4.03 -43.39 29.38
CA ARG A 114 3.70 -42.01 29.06
C ARG A 114 4.68 -41.01 29.70
N ARG A 115 5.59 -40.44 28.89
CA ARG A 115 6.02 -39.06 29.12
C ARG A 115 4.76 -38.21 29.07
N SER A 116 4.51 -37.43 30.11
CA SER A 116 3.32 -36.60 30.22
C SER A 116 3.17 -35.77 28.95
N THR A 117 2.10 -36.02 28.19
CA THR A 117 1.73 -35.20 27.05
C THR A 117 1.68 -33.74 27.53
N PRO A 118 2.40 -32.80 26.88
CA PRO A 118 2.38 -31.41 27.30
C PRO A 118 0.94 -30.91 27.34
N LYS A 119 0.58 -30.21 28.42
CA LYS A 119 -0.79 -29.71 28.59
C LYS A 119 -1.07 -28.75 27.43
N LYS A 120 -2.34 -28.60 27.03
CA LYS A 120 -2.74 -27.69 25.92
C LYS A 120 -2.11 -26.28 26.02
N ARG A 121 -1.82 -25.79 27.24
CA ARG A 121 -1.12 -24.52 27.50
C ARG A 121 0.32 -24.54 27.00
N ASP A 122 1.10 -25.55 27.37
CA ASP A 122 2.50 -25.74 26.93
C ASP A 122 2.62 -25.81 25.40
N ARG A 123 1.58 -26.33 24.72
CA ARG A 123 1.53 -26.41 23.24
C ARG A 123 1.37 -25.04 22.58
N VAL A 124 0.59 -24.15 23.18
CA VAL A 124 0.41 -22.79 22.68
C VAL A 124 1.71 -22.01 22.87
N ASP A 125 2.39 -22.22 23.98
CA ASP A 125 3.68 -21.58 24.27
C ASP A 125 4.79 -22.05 23.31
N LEU A 126 4.86 -23.37 23.05
CA LEU A 126 5.77 -23.94 22.04
C LEU A 126 5.50 -23.40 20.63
N PHE A 127 4.23 -23.20 20.27
CA PHE A 127 3.86 -22.62 18.98
C PHE A 127 4.34 -21.16 18.84
N PHE A 128 4.13 -20.33 19.87
CA PHE A 128 4.61 -18.95 19.88
C PHE A 128 6.13 -18.85 19.88
N GLU A 129 6.83 -19.76 20.57
CA GLU A 129 8.30 -19.84 20.56
C GLU A 129 8.84 -20.23 19.18
N LYS A 130 8.20 -21.19 18.49
CA LYS A 130 8.61 -21.64 17.16
C LYS A 130 8.34 -20.57 16.08
N ILE A 131 7.27 -19.80 16.22
CA ILE A 131 7.00 -18.63 15.35
C ILE A 131 8.04 -17.55 15.57
N THR A 132 8.33 -17.18 16.81
CA THR A 132 9.27 -16.09 17.11
C THR A 132 10.70 -16.42 16.67
N LYS A 133 11.15 -17.67 16.83
CA LYS A 133 12.46 -18.14 16.32
C LYS A 133 12.54 -18.25 14.79
N SER A 134 11.42 -18.43 14.09
CA SER A 134 11.39 -18.54 12.62
C SER A 134 11.19 -17.19 11.91
N VAL A 135 10.93 -16.11 12.66
CA VAL A 135 10.70 -14.74 12.14
C VAL A 135 11.92 -13.82 12.36
N ALA A 136 12.87 -14.19 13.23
CA ALA A 136 14.19 -13.56 13.37
C ALA A 136 15.16 -14.04 12.28
#